data_AF-W6WBD6-F1
#
_entry.id   AF-W6WBD6-F1
#
_cell.length_a   1.000
_cell.length_b   1.000
_cell.length_c   1.000
_cell.angle_alpha   90.00
_cell.angle_beta   90.00
_cell.angle_gamma   90.00
#
_symmetry.space_group_name_H-M   'P 1'
#
loop_
_entity.id
_entity.type
_entity.pdbx_description
1 polymer ?
#
loop_
_entity_poly.entity_id
_entity_poly.type
_entity_poly.pdbx_seq_one_letter_code
_entity_poly.pdbx_strand_id
1 'polypeptide(L)'
;MTVSLNGDAIILAGTCGVDEVETLVNYLEARPDVPVDINTATSLHTALWQALMVFKPKMIGAPVSSLMADKLLPVLNAYIDGSRNKLAKASSSK
;
A
#
# COMPACT_ATOMS: atom_id res chain seq x y z
N MET A 1 -8.10 -15.31 -4.83
CA MET A 1 -7.86 -13.87 -5.02
C MET A 1 -7.62 -13.29 -3.66
N THR A 2 -6.42 -12.79 -3.44
CA THR A 2 -5.97 -12.22 -2.16
C THR A 2 -5.97 -10.69 -2.19
N VAL A 3 -6.11 -10.10 -3.38
CA VAL A 3 -6.31 -8.67 -3.63
C VAL A 3 -7.72 -8.44 -4.15
N SER A 4 -8.43 -7.51 -3.54
CA SER A 4 -9.80 -7.15 -3.96
C SER A 4 -10.09 -5.68 -3.71
N LEU A 5 -11.04 -5.13 -4.45
CA LEU A 5 -11.57 -3.79 -4.21
C LEU A 5 -12.93 -3.91 -3.53
N ASN A 6 -13.04 -3.44 -2.28
CA ASN A 6 -14.28 -3.44 -1.52
C ASN A 6 -14.70 -2.01 -1.21
N GLY A 7 -15.59 -1.46 -2.05
CA GLY A 7 -16.10 -0.10 -1.94
C GLY A 7 -14.99 0.94 -1.92
N ASP A 8 -14.60 1.31 -0.70
CA ASP A 8 -13.72 2.43 -0.38
C ASP A 8 -12.31 1.98 0.04
N ALA A 9 -11.93 0.71 -0.16
CA ALA A 9 -10.58 0.22 0.11
C ALA A 9 -10.15 -0.92 -0.82
N ILE A 10 -8.86 -0.95 -1.16
CA ILE A 10 -8.19 -2.11 -1.75
C ILE A 10 -7.76 -3.00 -0.58
N ILE A 11 -8.25 -4.22 -0.52
CA ILE A 11 -7.98 -5.17 0.57
C ILE A 11 -6.90 -6.18 0.13
N LEU A 12 -5.83 -6.28 0.91
CA LEU A 12 -4.84 -7.36 0.84
C LEU A 12 -5.12 -8.38 1.97
N ALA A 13 -5.37 -9.63 1.62
CA ALA A 13 -5.78 -10.67 2.56
C ALA A 13 -5.03 -11.99 2.35
N GLY A 14 -4.61 -12.63 3.44
CA GLY A 14 -3.86 -13.89 3.39
C GLY A 14 -2.46 -13.73 2.77
N THR A 15 -2.01 -14.77 2.06
CA THR A 15 -0.68 -14.81 1.42
C THR A 15 -0.78 -14.26 -0.01
N CYS A 16 -0.37 -13.01 -0.21
CA CYS A 16 -0.38 -12.37 -1.52
C CYS A 16 0.91 -12.67 -2.30
N GLY A 17 0.81 -13.50 -3.33
CA GLY A 17 1.90 -13.88 -4.21
C GLY A 17 2.16 -12.88 -5.34
N VAL A 18 3.18 -13.14 -6.17
CA VAL A 18 3.55 -12.28 -7.31
C VAL A 18 2.44 -12.11 -8.34
N ASP A 19 1.58 -13.12 -8.51
CA ASP A 19 0.49 -13.11 -9.49
C ASP A 19 -0.57 -12.02 -9.21
N GLU A 20 -0.59 -11.51 -7.98
CA GLU A 20 -1.57 -10.51 -7.54
C GLU A 20 -1.09 -9.07 -7.77
N VAL A 21 0.17 -8.89 -8.20
CA VAL A 21 0.78 -7.57 -8.43
C VAL A 21 0.04 -6.80 -9.50
N GLU A 22 -0.29 -7.44 -10.63
CA GLU A 22 -1.00 -6.80 -11.73
C GLU A 22 -2.38 -6.29 -11.27
N THR A 23 -3.10 -7.10 -10.50
CA THR A 23 -4.42 -6.72 -9.96
C THR A 23 -4.29 -5.51 -9.02
N LEU A 24 -3.29 -5.50 -8.14
CA LEU A 24 -3.02 -4.36 -7.26
C LEU A 24 -2.68 -3.09 -8.05
N VAL A 25 -1.79 -3.18 -9.04
CA VAL A 25 -1.39 -2.04 -9.88
C VAL A 25 -2.59 -1.47 -10.62
N ASN A 26 -3.42 -2.32 -11.22
CA ASN A 26 -4.63 -1.89 -11.92
C ASN A 26 -5.58 -1.11 -11.00
N TYR A 27 -5.75 -1.52 -9.74
CA TYR A 27 -6.54 -0.77 -8.78
C TYR A 27 -5.90 0.56 -8.36
N LEU A 28 -4.58 0.58 -8.13
CA LEU A 28 -3.84 1.78 -7.74
C LEU A 28 -3.82 2.85 -8.84
N GLU A 29 -3.74 2.43 -10.11
CA GLU A 29 -3.82 3.33 -11.27
C GLU A 29 -5.23 3.87 -11.46
N ALA A 30 -6.25 3.02 -11.33
CA ALA A 30 -7.64 3.41 -11.55
C ALA A 30 -8.20 4.26 -10.40
N ARG A 31 -7.74 4.05 -9.15
CA ARG A 31 -8.27 4.68 -7.94
C ARG A 31 -7.15 5.10 -6.97
N PRO A 32 -6.35 6.13 -7.29
CA PRO A 32 -5.20 6.54 -6.49
C PRO A 32 -5.57 7.15 -5.12
N ASP A 33 -6.83 7.54 -4.94
CA ASP A 33 -7.39 8.11 -3.71
C ASP A 33 -7.87 7.04 -2.72
N VAL A 34 -8.06 5.80 -3.18
CA VAL A 34 -8.54 4.70 -2.35
C VAL A 34 -7.40 4.14 -1.49
N PRO A 35 -7.60 3.99 -0.17
CA PRO A 35 -6.60 3.38 0.71
C PRO A 35 -6.40 1.89 0.45
N VAL A 36 -5.20 1.41 0.81
CA VAL A 36 -4.89 -0.02 0.83
C VAL A 36 -4.94 -0.53 2.28
N ASP A 37 -5.85 -1.45 2.55
CA ASP A 37 -5.95 -2.17 3.81
C ASP A 37 -5.11 -3.46 3.76
N ILE A 38 -4.18 -3.58 4.71
CA ILE A 38 -3.27 -4.72 4.82
C ILE A 38 -3.48 -5.54 6.10
N ASN A 39 -4.53 -5.25 6.87
CA ASN A 39 -4.77 -5.83 8.19
C ASN A 39 -4.94 -7.35 8.14
N THR A 40 -5.53 -7.87 7.07
CA THR A 40 -5.76 -9.31 6.89
C THR A 40 -4.64 -10.02 6.12
N ALA A 41 -3.61 -9.29 5.67
CA ALA A 41 -2.48 -9.86 4.95
C ALA A 41 -1.53 -10.59 5.92
N THR A 42 -1.27 -11.86 5.64
CA THR A 42 -0.32 -12.67 6.41
C THR A 42 1.09 -12.60 5.83
N SER A 43 1.19 -12.46 4.51
CA SER A 43 2.46 -12.28 3.78
C SER A 43 2.21 -11.54 2.48
N LEU A 44 3.13 -10.65 2.11
CA LEU A 44 3.11 -9.89 0.87
C LEU A 44 4.42 -10.13 0.12
N HIS A 45 4.33 -10.61 -1.11
CA HIS A 45 5.49 -10.71 -2.00
C HIS A 45 6.14 -9.33 -2.19
N THR A 46 7.47 -9.31 -2.35
CA THR A 46 8.27 -8.06 -2.44
C THR A 46 7.80 -7.13 -3.56
N ALA A 47 7.31 -7.68 -4.66
CA ALA A 47 6.74 -6.91 -5.77
C ALA A 47 5.48 -6.09 -5.39
N LEU A 48 4.65 -6.58 -4.47
CA LEU A 48 3.50 -5.80 -3.98
C LEU A 48 3.99 -4.61 -3.15
N TRP A 49 5.02 -4.81 -2.30
CA TRP A 49 5.65 -3.71 -1.58
C TRP A 49 6.25 -2.66 -2.51
N GLN A 50 6.87 -3.10 -3.61
CA GLN A 50 7.40 -2.20 -4.63
C GLN A 50 6.29 -1.36 -5.28
N ALA A 51 5.16 -1.98 -5.65
CA ALA A 51 4.00 -1.25 -6.15
C ALA A 51 3.51 -0.21 -5.12
N LEU A 52 3.35 -0.60 -3.85
CA LEU A 52 2.94 0.34 -2.79
C LEU A 52 3.94 1.50 -2.61
N MET A 53 5.25 1.26 -2.74
CA MET A 53 6.27 2.32 -2.68
C MET A 53 6.24 3.27 -3.87
N VAL A 54 5.90 2.78 -5.06
CA VAL A 54 5.80 3.56 -6.30
C VAL A 54 4.55 4.44 -6.26
N PHE A 55 3.40 3.84 -5.99
CA PHE A 55 2.10 4.51 -6.01
C PHE A 55 1.79 5.31 -4.74
N LYS A 56 2.45 4.98 -3.62
CA LYS A 56 2.36 5.71 -2.34
C LYS A 56 0.92 5.89 -1.84
N PRO A 57 0.07 4.84 -1.86
CA PRO A 57 -1.30 4.97 -1.37
C PRO A 57 -1.31 5.24 0.14
N LYS A 58 -2.45 5.72 0.64
CA LYS A 58 -2.70 5.69 2.08
C LYS A 58 -2.84 4.23 2.51
N MET A 59 -1.99 3.78 3.43
CA MET A 59 -2.10 2.43 4.01
C MET A 59 -2.92 2.45 5.29
N ILE A 60 -3.78 1.45 5.47
CA ILE A 60 -4.62 1.23 6.66
C ILE A 60 -4.32 -0.16 7.23
N GLY A 61 -4.30 -0.24 8.56
CA GLY A 61 -4.03 -1.49 9.29
C GLY A 61 -2.54 -1.78 9.49
N ALA A 62 -2.27 -2.83 10.26
CA ALA A 62 -0.94 -3.40 10.42
C ALA A 62 -1.01 -4.88 10.00
N PRO A 63 -0.08 -5.39 9.18
CA PRO A 63 -0.10 -6.77 8.76
C PRO A 63 0.08 -7.68 9.98
N VAL A 64 -0.54 -8.86 9.94
CA VAL A 64 -0.61 -9.80 11.08
C VAL A 64 0.78 -10.36 11.47
N SER A 65 1.76 -10.24 10.57
CA SER A 65 3.14 -10.66 10.77
C SER A 65 3.95 -9.62 11.55
N SER A 66 4.49 -10.03 12.71
CA SER A 66 5.26 -9.16 13.62
C SER A 66 6.48 -8.50 12.97
N LEU A 67 7.18 -9.20 12.07
CA LEU A 67 8.32 -8.59 11.36
C LEU A 67 7.90 -7.44 10.43
N MET A 68 6.74 -7.54 9.81
CA MET A 68 6.24 -6.52 8.89
C MET A 68 5.69 -5.31 9.66
N ALA A 69 4.94 -5.56 10.73
CA ALA A 69 4.40 -4.53 11.61
C ALA A 69 5.49 -3.79 12.41
N ASP A 70 6.44 -4.51 12.99
CA ASP A 70 7.38 -3.93 13.97
C ASP A 70 8.59 -3.23 13.33
N LYS A 71 8.98 -3.61 12.10
CA LYS A 71 10.22 -3.11 11.48
C LYS A 71 10.01 -2.41 10.14
N LEU A 72 9.12 -2.91 9.28
CA LEU A 72 8.99 -2.41 7.91
C LEU A 72 7.97 -1.29 7.79
N LEU A 73 6.80 -1.42 8.42
CA LEU A 73 5.75 -0.40 8.34
C LEU A 73 6.17 1.00 8.81
N PRO A 74 6.87 1.18 9.95
CA PRO A 74 7.25 2.53 10.39
C PRO A 74 8.17 3.22 9.38
N VAL A 75 9.12 2.49 8.80
CA VAL A 75 10.08 3.01 7.80
C VAL A 75 9.35 3.34 6.49
N LEU A 76 8.45 2.46 6.06
CA LEU A 76 7.70 2.64 4.82
C LEU A 76 6.72 3.81 4.91
N ASN A 77 5.97 3.92 6.02
CA ASN A 77 5.09 5.06 6.28
C ASN A 77 5.89 6.37 6.31
N ALA A 78 7.04 6.40 6.98
CA ALA A 78 7.89 7.60 7.00
C ALA A 78 8.37 8.01 5.59
N TYR A 79 8.74 7.04 4.74
CA TYR A 79 9.12 7.30 3.34
C TYR A 79 7.96 7.83 2.50
N ILE A 80 6.79 7.20 2.62
CA ILE A 80 5.56 7.56 1.89
C ILE A 80 5.09 8.95 2.32
N ASP A 81 4.95 9.20 3.63
CA ASP A 81 4.50 10.47 4.19
C ASP A 81 5.46 11.60 3.87
N GLY A 82 6.76 11.38 4.04
CA GLY A 82 7.80 12.36 3.69
C GLY A 82 7.79 12.72 2.21
N SER A 83 7.47 11.77 1.32
CA SER A 83 7.32 12.03 -0.12
C SER A 83 6.05 12.83 -0.45
N ARG A 84 4.91 12.48 0.16
CA ARG A 84 3.63 13.18 -0.05
C ARG A 84 3.71 14.65 0.39
N ASN A 85 4.34 14.90 1.53
CA ASN A 85 4.48 16.27 2.05
C ASN A 85 5.35 17.17 1.16
N LYS A 86 6.31 16.61 0.41
CA LYS A 86 7.10 17.36 -0.57
C LYS A 86 6.27 17.74 -1.81
N LEU A 87 5.42 16.84 -2.30
CA LEU A 87 4.52 17.10 -3.45
C LEU A 87 3.44 18.15 -3.11
N ALA A 88 2.87 18.08 -1.91
CA ALA A 88 1.89 19.05 -1.43
C ALA A 88 2.49 20.47 -1.31
N LYS A 89 3.71 20.59 -0.77
CA LYS A 89 4.43 21.88 -0.68
C LYS A 89 4.84 22.45 -2.04
N ALA A 90 5.20 21.60 -3.00
CA ALA A 90 5.53 22.04 -4.36
C ALA A 90 4.32 22.60 -5.13
N SER A 91 3.11 22.12 -4.82
CA SER A 91 1.86 22.54 -5.49
C SER A 91 1.23 23.80 -4.89
N SER A 92 1.62 24.22 -3.68
CA SER A 92 1.05 25.38 -2.97
C SER A 92 1.91 26.64 -3.06
N SER A 93 3.00 26.63 -3.82
CA SER A 93 3.95 27.75 -3.96
C SER A 93 3.81 28.52 -5.27
N LYS A 94 2.61 28.56 -5.86
CA LYS A 94 2.33 29.30 -7.09
C LYS A 94 1.26 30.36 -6.87
#